data_AF-A0A432SKC6-F1
#
_entry.id   AF-A0A432SKC6-F1
#
_cell.length_a   1.000
_cell.length_b   1.000
_cell.length_c   1.000
_cell.angle_alpha   90.00
_cell.angle_beta   90.00
_cell.angle_gamma   90.00
#
_symmetry.space_group_name_H-M   'P 1'
#
loop_
_entity.id
_entity.type
_entity.pdbx_description
1 polymer ?
#
loop_
_entity_poly.entity_id
_entity_poly.type
_entity_poly.pdbx_seq_one_letter_code
_entity_poly.pdbx_strand_id
1 'polypeptide(L)' 'INDGPDPQPIAQAVKAIIENDDADIFVPVGVEAETFLPMRKSMSDAAFEATVKETFGI' A
#
# COMPACT_ATOMS: atom_id res chain seq x y z
N ILE A 1 -17.45 -15.79 -2.84
CA ILE A 1 -16.23 -15.32 -3.55
C ILE A 1 -15.71 -14.14 -2.74
N ASN A 2 -14.40 -14.05 -2.51
CA ASN A 2 -13.80 -12.94 -1.78
C ASN A 2 -13.60 -11.79 -2.79
N ASP A 3 -14.37 -10.70 -2.68
CA ASP A 3 -14.30 -9.53 -3.57
C ASP A 3 -13.12 -8.59 -3.23
N GLY A 4 -12.00 -9.17 -2.79
CA GLY A 4 -10.78 -8.44 -2.49
C GLY A 4 -10.03 -8.02 -3.77
N PRO A 5 -9.03 -7.14 -3.63
CA PRO A 5 -8.13 -6.79 -4.73
C PRO A 5 -7.51 -8.04 -5.37
N ASP A 6 -7.20 -7.96 -6.67
CA ASP A 6 -6.50 -9.03 -7.38
C ASP A 6 -5.20 -9.39 -6.62
N PRO A 7 -4.98 -10.66 -6.22
CA PRO A 7 -3.77 -11.06 -5.53
C PRO A 7 -2.53 -11.11 -6.44
N GLN A 8 -2.69 -11.10 -7.76
CA GLN A 8 -1.60 -11.27 -8.71
C GLN A 8 -0.47 -10.23 -8.55
N PRO A 9 -0.71 -8.92 -8.38
CA PRO A 9 0.35 -7.93 -8.16
C PRO A 9 1.19 -8.22 -6.91
N ILE A 10 0.56 -8.72 -5.84
CA ILE A 10 1.27 -9.09 -4.61
C ILE A 10 2.19 -10.29 -4.86
N ALA A 11 1.68 -11.33 -5.53
CA ALA A 11 2.47 -12.52 -5.84
C ALA A 11 3.68 -12.19 -6.72
N GLN A 12 3.51 -11.28 -7.69
CA GLN A 12 4.59 -10.81 -8.56
C GLN A 12 5.65 -10.02 -7.78
N ALA A 13 5.25 -9.12 -6.89
CA ALA A 13 6.18 -8.36 -6.06
C ALA A 13 7.00 -9.28 -5.14
N VAL A 14 6.36 -10.26 -4.50
CA VAL A 14 7.05 -11.25 -3.66
C VAL A 14 8.06 -12.06 -4.46
N LYS A 15 7.68 -12.53 -5.65
CA LYS A 15 8.59 -13.25 -6.54
C LYS A 15 9.81 -12.39 -6.89
N ALA A 16 9.59 -11.14 -7.29
CA ALA A 16 10.67 -10.22 -7.66
C ALA A 16 11.64 -9.94 -6.50
N ILE A 17 11.14 -9.87 -5.26
CA ILE A 17 11.97 -9.70 -4.06
C ILE A 17 12.83 -10.95 -3.80
N ILE A 18 12.23 -12.14 -3.86
CA ILE A 18 12.94 -13.40 -3.57
C ILE A 18 14.03 -13.68 -4.62
N GLU A 19 13.81 -13.27 -5.87
CA GLU A 19 14.75 -13.47 -6.98
C GLU A 19 15.83 -12.38 -7.08
N ASN A 20 15.84 -11.38 -6.19
CA ASN A 20 16.79 -10.28 -6.19
C ASN A 20 17.43 -10.05 -4.82
N ASP A 21 18.72 -10.38 -4.69
CA ASP A 21 19.49 -10.21 -3.45
C ASP A 21 19.65 -8.74 -3.02
N ASP A 22 19.51 -7.80 -3.95
CA ASP A 22 19.57 -6.35 -3.70
C ASP A 22 18.17 -5.71 -3.59
N ALA A 23 17.12 -6.51 -3.36
CA ALA A 23 15.76 -6.00 -3.24
C ALA A 23 15.60 -5.00 -2.08
N ASP A 24 14.77 -3.98 -2.31
CA ASP A 24 14.42 -3.02 -1.27
C ASP A 24 13.74 -3.71 -0.08
N ILE A 25 14.04 -3.25 1.13
CA ILE A 25 13.39 -3.73 2.36
C ILE A 25 11.89 -3.42 2.42
N PHE A 26 11.42 -2.49 1.57
CA PHE A 26 10.03 -2.07 1.50
C PHE A 26 9.61 -1.82 0.05
N VAL A 27 8.65 -2.60 -0.43
CA VAL A 27 8.06 -2.46 -1.76
C VAL A 27 6.56 -2.18 -1.61
N PRO A 28 6.07 -0.97 -1.96
CA PRO A 28 4.65 -0.69 -1.94
C PRO A 28 3.95 -1.41 -3.12
N VAL A 29 2.79 -2.02 -2.85
CA VAL A 29 2.01 -2.74 -3.86
C VAL A 29 0.54 -2.36 -3.73
N GLY A 30 -0.10 -2.08 -4.86
CA GLY A 30 -1.53 -1.76 -4.92
C GLY A 30 -1.81 -0.26 -4.85
N VAL A 31 -3.03 0.10 -5.28
CA VAL A 31 -3.48 1.50 -5.41
C VAL A 31 -3.57 2.22 -4.06
N GLU A 32 -3.89 1.48 -3.00
CA GLU A 32 -3.92 2.00 -1.64
C GLU A 32 -2.52 2.42 -1.19
N ALA A 33 -1.49 1.63 -1.48
CA ALA A 33 -0.12 1.97 -1.11
C ALA A 33 0.38 3.23 -1.85
N GLU A 34 0.10 3.32 -3.15
CA GLU A 34 0.42 4.50 -3.97
C GLU A 34 -0.29 5.77 -3.47
N THR A 35 -1.51 5.63 -2.94
CA THR A 35 -2.31 6.75 -2.46
C THR A 35 -1.92 7.17 -1.04
N PHE A 36 -1.88 6.23 -0.09
CA PHE A 36 -1.75 6.54 1.33
C PHE A 36 -0.31 6.78 1.78
N LEU A 37 0.71 6.21 1.12
CA LEU A 37 2.10 6.41 1.54
C LEU A 37 2.58 7.87 1.33
N PRO A 38 2.32 8.52 0.18
CA PRO A 38 2.62 9.94 0.02
C PRO A 38 1.88 10.79 1.06
N MET A 39 0.58 10.53 1.26
CA MET A 39 -0.24 11.26 2.24
C MET A 39 0.30 11.13 3.65
N ARG A 40 0.68 9.92 4.07
CA ARG A 40 1.26 9.67 5.39
C ARG A 40 2.55 10.46 5.61
N LYS A 41 3.37 10.58 4.56
CA LYS A 41 4.64 11.34 4.61
C LYS A 41 4.43 12.85 4.63
N SER A 42 3.31 13.36 4.09
CA SER A 42 3.03 14.79 3.98
C SER A 42 2.12 15.35 5.09
N MET A 43 1.52 14.50 5.93
CA MET A 43 0.50 14.90 6.91
C MET A 43 0.90 14.56 8.34
N SER A 44 0.38 15.32 9.30
CA SER A 44 0.39 14.91 10.70
C SER A 44 -0.55 13.72 10.92
N ASP A 45 -0.32 12.96 11.98
CA ASP A 45 -1.07 11.74 12.30
C ASP A 45 -2.58 12.01 12.39
N ALA A 46 -2.98 13.10 13.06
CA ALA A 46 -4.38 13.48 13.21
C ALA A 46 -5.04 13.85 11.87
N ALA A 47 -4.32 14.53 10.98
CA ALA A 47 -4.83 14.92 9.67
C ALA A 47 -4.94 13.71 8.73
N PHE A 48 -3.96 12.80 8.79
CA PHE A 48 -3.99 11.54 8.04
C PHE A 48 -5.18 10.67 8.46
N GLU A 49 -5.38 10.47 9.77
CA GLU A 49 -6.49 9.65 10.29
C GLU A 49 -7.86 10.22 9.88
N ALA A 50 -8.05 11.54 9.98
CA ALA A 50 -9.29 12.19 9.54
C ALA A 50 -9.56 11.96 8.04
N THR A 51 -8.52 12.04 7.20
CA THR A 51 -8.65 11.86 5.75
C THR A 51 -8.95 10.41 5.38
N VAL A 52 -8.33 9.44 6.06
CA VAL A 52 -8.64 8.02 5.88
C VAL A 52 -10.09 7.73 6.25
N LYS A 53 -10.57 8.27 7.38
CA LYS A 53 -11.97 8.12 7.81
C LYS A 53 -12.96 8.68 6.79
N GLU A 54 -12.69 9.86 6.27
CA GLU A 54 -13.50 10.47 5.20
C GLU A 54 -13.51 9.62 3.93
N THR A 55 -12.35 9.11 3.51
CA THR A 55 -12.20 8.31 2.28
C THR A 55 -12.99 7.01 2.34
N PHE A 56 -13.04 6.35 3.50
CA PHE A 56 -13.71 5.06 3.69
C PHE A 56 -15.09 5.16 4.35
N GLY A 57 -15.56 6.37 4.68
CA GLY A 57 -16.87 6.60 5.29
C GLY A 57 -17.05 5.95 6.67
N ILE A 58 -15.97 5.87 7.47
CA ILE A 58 -15.91 5.24 8.80
C ILE A 58 -15.70 6.24 9.93
#